data_AF-A0A8T4A2R0-F1
#
_entry.id   AF-A0A8T4A2R0-F1
#
_cell.length_a   1.000
_cell.length_b   1.000
_cell.length_c   1.000
_cell.angle_alpha   90.00
_cell.angle_beta   90.00
_cell.angle_gamma   90.00
#
_symmetry.space_group_name_H-M   'P 1'
#
loop_
_entity.id
_entity.type
_entity.pdbx_description
1 polymer ?
#
loop_
_entity_poly.entity_id
_entity_poly.type
_entity_poly.pdbx_seq_one_letter_code
_entity_poly.pdbx_strand_id
1 'polypeptide(L)'
;MIVTKRKPMEELEEIIKPYKKVAIIGCGGCATVYETGGRKQVNELAEKLSGVVISGVIPRLCSIEMVKTKMPKEIEEVEAIVVLSCGIGVQTVAEVLPEKVAIPGLDTFFMGRREDNFFIEYCLGCGSCILHTTGGICPIARCPKSMLNGPCGGVYNGKCETDRTRDCAWMLIYRKLSSTGKLGGMRGIAAPKNFIKAAHTRKLAVEERA
;
A
#
# COMPACT_ATOMS: atom_id res chain seq x y z
N MET A 1 3.82 -1.58 -3.51
CA MET A 1 2.34 -1.73 -3.53
C MET A 1 1.82 -1.35 -2.15
N ILE A 2 0.57 -0.92 -2.03
CA ILE A 2 0.00 -0.47 -0.74
C ILE A 2 -0.58 -1.68 -0.01
N VAL A 3 -0.01 -2.02 1.14
CA VAL A 3 -0.45 -3.12 2.00
C VAL A 3 -1.75 -2.71 2.70
N THR A 4 -2.72 -3.61 2.65
CA THR A 4 -4.04 -3.44 3.24
C THR A 4 -4.40 -4.67 4.07
N LYS A 5 -5.27 -4.51 5.06
CA LYS A 5 -5.84 -5.61 5.85
C LYS A 5 -7.35 -5.43 5.92
N ARG A 6 -8.11 -6.52 5.87
CA ARG A 6 -9.57 -6.44 6.06
C ARG A 6 -9.89 -5.94 7.46
N LYS A 7 -10.85 -5.03 7.54
CA LYS A 7 -11.45 -4.65 8.82
C LYS A 7 -12.07 -5.86 9.52
N PRO A 8 -12.21 -5.84 10.86
CA PRO A 8 -12.99 -6.82 11.59
C PRO A 8 -14.39 -6.98 11.00
N MET A 9 -14.95 -8.19 11.04
CA MET A 9 -16.27 -8.45 10.45
C MET A 9 -17.35 -7.68 11.18
N GLU A 10 -17.26 -7.64 12.51
CA GLU A 10 -18.18 -6.97 13.41
C GLU A 10 -18.23 -5.46 13.14
N GLU A 11 -17.07 -4.85 12.87
CA GLU A 11 -16.98 -3.44 12.48
C GLU A 11 -17.70 -3.20 11.14
N LEU A 12 -17.51 -4.09 10.15
CA LEU A 12 -18.18 -3.96 8.86
C LEU A 12 -19.69 -4.13 8.99
N GLU A 13 -20.16 -5.13 9.73
CA GLU A 13 -21.57 -5.37 10.00
C GLU A 13 -22.24 -4.16 10.66
N GLU A 14 -21.58 -3.55 11.65
CA GLU A 14 -22.09 -2.36 12.32
C GLU A 14 -22.16 -1.15 11.39
N ILE A 15 -21.13 -0.94 10.55
CA ILE A 15 -21.12 0.15 9.57
C ILE A 15 -22.20 -0.02 8.50
N ILE A 16 -22.44 -1.25 8.01
CA ILE A 16 -23.42 -1.49 6.95
C ILE A 16 -24.87 -1.57 7.46
N LYS A 17 -25.09 -1.79 8.76
CA LYS A 17 -26.41 -1.99 9.38
C LYS A 17 -27.49 -0.97 8.96
N PRO A 18 -27.21 0.32 8.74
CA PRO A 18 -28.22 1.28 8.29
C PRO A 18 -28.69 1.10 6.85
N TYR A 19 -27.98 0.31 6.03
CA TYR A 19 -28.22 0.15 4.59
C TYR A 19 -28.84 -1.22 4.28
N LYS A 20 -29.89 -1.24 3.46
CA LYS A 20 -30.62 -2.44 3.02
C LYS A 20 -30.02 -3.07 1.77
N LYS A 21 -29.51 -2.26 0.84
CA LYS A 21 -28.89 -2.71 -0.41
C LYS A 21 -27.46 -2.22 -0.48
N VAL A 22 -26.52 -3.16 -0.36
CA VAL A 22 -25.08 -2.90 -0.32
C VAL A 22 -24.40 -3.57 -1.51
N ALA A 23 -23.41 -2.89 -2.08
CA ALA A 23 -22.47 -3.49 -3.01
C ALA A 23 -21.13 -3.77 -2.35
N ILE A 24 -20.40 -4.78 -2.82
CA ILE A 24 -19.00 -5.00 -2.47
C ILE A 24 -18.14 -4.86 -3.73
N ILE A 25 -17.26 -3.87 -3.77
CA ILE A 25 -16.38 -3.63 -4.91
C ILE A 25 -14.92 -3.73 -4.49
N GLY A 26 -14.22 -4.73 -5.04
CA GLY A 26 -12.80 -4.97 -4.79
C GLY A 26 -11.86 -4.29 -5.77
N CYS A 27 -10.61 -4.10 -5.36
CA CYS A 27 -9.52 -3.57 -6.20
C CYS A 27 -8.66 -4.69 -6.78
N GLY A 28 -8.67 -4.82 -8.11
CA GLY A 28 -7.84 -5.74 -8.89
C GLY A 28 -6.32 -5.48 -8.84
N GLY A 29 -5.89 -4.41 -8.16
CA GLY A 29 -4.50 -3.99 -8.03
C GLY A 29 -3.84 -4.52 -6.76
N CYS A 30 -3.32 -3.61 -5.91
CA CYS A 30 -2.55 -3.98 -4.72
C CYS A 30 -3.34 -4.88 -3.76
N ALA A 31 -4.64 -4.64 -3.58
CA ALA A 31 -5.46 -5.41 -2.65
C ALA A 31 -5.66 -6.87 -3.12
N THR A 32 -5.72 -7.15 -4.42
CA THR A 32 -5.67 -8.53 -4.95
C THR A 32 -4.33 -9.18 -4.68
N VAL A 33 -3.21 -8.47 -4.91
CA VAL A 33 -1.86 -9.03 -4.70
C VAL A 33 -1.64 -9.41 -3.23
N TYR A 34 -2.24 -8.69 -2.30
CA TYR A 34 -2.19 -8.98 -0.88
C TYR A 34 -3.36 -9.82 -0.36
N GLU A 35 -4.18 -10.37 -1.26
CA GLU A 35 -5.28 -11.25 -0.92
C GLU A 35 -6.28 -10.62 0.07
N THR A 36 -6.53 -9.32 -0.07
CA THR A 36 -7.46 -8.58 0.80
C THR A 36 -8.63 -7.95 0.05
N GLY A 37 -8.58 -7.84 -1.28
CA GLY A 37 -9.65 -7.20 -2.06
C GLY A 37 -9.84 -7.75 -3.47
N GLY A 38 -9.30 -8.94 -3.75
CA GLY A 38 -9.52 -9.64 -5.00
C GLY A 38 -10.86 -10.37 -5.05
N ARG A 39 -11.13 -11.06 -6.18
CA ARG A 39 -12.41 -11.74 -6.43
C ARG A 39 -12.80 -12.71 -5.31
N LYS A 40 -11.82 -13.50 -4.84
CA LYS A 40 -12.03 -14.45 -3.74
C LYS A 40 -12.51 -13.74 -2.47
N GLN A 41 -11.82 -12.67 -2.06
CA GLN A 41 -12.19 -11.91 -0.86
C GLN A 41 -13.53 -11.19 -0.98
N VAL A 42 -13.85 -10.69 -2.17
CA VAL A 42 -15.14 -10.08 -2.47
C VAL A 42 -16.26 -11.10 -2.30
N ASN A 43 -16.13 -12.28 -2.91
CA ASN A 43 -17.14 -13.34 -2.82
C ASN A 43 -17.31 -13.85 -1.39
N GLU A 44 -16.21 -14.15 -0.69
CA GLU A 44 -16.24 -14.61 0.70
C GLU A 44 -16.89 -13.60 1.65
N LEU A 45 -16.74 -12.30 1.37
CA LEU A 45 -17.38 -11.25 2.17
C LEU A 45 -18.86 -11.09 1.81
N ALA A 46 -19.22 -11.20 0.52
CA ALA A 46 -20.59 -11.14 0.05
C ALA A 46 -21.46 -12.28 0.61
N GLU A 47 -20.88 -13.46 0.81
CA GLU A 47 -21.57 -14.59 1.45
C GLU A 47 -21.83 -14.38 2.95
N LYS A 48 -21.03 -13.53 3.61
CA LYS A 48 -21.08 -13.33 5.06
C LYS A 48 -21.91 -12.12 5.48
N LEU A 49 -21.90 -11.06 4.66
CA LEU A 49 -22.63 -9.84 4.96
C LEU A 49 -24.05 -9.90 4.40
N SER A 50 -25.04 -9.59 5.23
CA SER A 50 -26.43 -9.43 4.80
C SER A 50 -26.63 -8.18 3.96
N GLY A 51 -27.60 -8.20 3.03
CA GLY A 51 -27.96 -7.03 2.23
C GLY A 51 -27.03 -6.77 1.03
N VAL A 52 -26.05 -7.64 0.79
CA VAL A 52 -25.18 -7.56 -0.40
C VAL A 52 -25.95 -8.05 -1.61
N VAL A 53 -26.22 -7.14 -2.55
CA VAL A 53 -26.96 -7.46 -3.79
C VAL A 53 -26.07 -7.43 -5.04
N ILE A 54 -24.89 -6.80 -4.94
CA ILE A 54 -23.92 -6.67 -6.03
C ILE A 54 -22.53 -6.93 -5.49
N SER A 55 -21.73 -7.69 -6.21
CA SER A 55 -20.32 -7.87 -5.90
C SER A 55 -19.45 -7.87 -7.15
N GLY A 56 -18.30 -7.19 -7.08
CA GLY A 56 -17.51 -6.86 -8.25
C GLY A 56 -16.04 -6.64 -7.93
N VAL A 57 -15.20 -6.67 -8.97
CA VAL A 57 -13.79 -6.26 -8.87
C VAL A 57 -13.48 -5.35 -10.04
N ILE A 58 -12.99 -4.15 -9.74
CA ILE A 58 -12.51 -3.19 -10.73
C ILE A 58 -10.98 -3.26 -10.77
N PRO A 59 -10.33 -3.30 -11.95
CA PRO A 59 -8.88 -3.47 -12.06
C PRO A 59 -8.06 -2.48 -11.22
N ARG A 60 -8.46 -1.20 -11.20
CA ARG A 60 -7.81 -0.13 -10.42
C ARG A 60 -8.84 0.85 -9.87
N LEU A 61 -9.14 0.74 -8.58
CA LEU A 61 -10.06 1.67 -7.92
C LEU A 61 -9.46 3.06 -7.67
N CYS A 62 -8.13 3.20 -7.74
CA CYS A 62 -7.44 4.51 -7.66
C CYS A 62 -7.41 5.26 -9.01
N SER A 63 -8.15 4.81 -10.02
CA SER A 63 -8.24 5.44 -11.34
C SER A 63 -9.69 5.84 -11.60
N ILE A 64 -9.94 7.15 -11.74
CA ILE A 64 -11.27 7.71 -12.02
C ILE A 64 -11.87 7.07 -13.27
N GLU A 65 -11.09 6.96 -14.35
CA GLU A 65 -11.53 6.37 -15.62
C GLU A 65 -11.96 4.91 -15.45
N MET A 66 -11.18 4.12 -14.71
CA MET A 66 -11.51 2.71 -14.45
C MET A 66 -12.78 2.57 -13.61
N VAL A 67 -12.97 3.42 -12.59
CA VAL A 67 -14.20 3.44 -11.80
C VAL A 67 -15.39 3.80 -12.68
N LYS A 68 -15.31 4.88 -13.47
CA LYS A 68 -16.41 5.30 -14.37
C LYS A 68 -16.78 4.26 -15.43
N THR A 69 -15.80 3.57 -16.00
CA THR A 69 -16.01 2.68 -17.16
C THR A 69 -16.26 1.23 -16.79
N LYS A 70 -15.86 0.79 -15.60
CA LYS A 70 -15.96 -0.62 -15.17
C LYS A 70 -16.88 -0.87 -13.98
N MET A 71 -17.43 0.18 -13.37
CA MET A 71 -18.47 -0.01 -12.36
C MET A 71 -19.72 -0.63 -13.01
N PRO A 72 -20.33 -1.68 -12.41
CA PRO A 72 -21.59 -2.23 -12.90
C PRO A 72 -22.70 -1.17 -12.88
N LYS A 73 -23.60 -1.20 -13.86
CA LYS A 73 -24.71 -0.23 -13.94
C LYS A 73 -25.68 -0.39 -12.78
N GLU A 74 -25.82 -1.63 -12.32
CA GLU A 74 -26.64 -2.05 -11.20
C GLU A 74 -26.24 -1.34 -9.89
N ILE A 75 -25.04 -0.74 -9.82
CA ILE A 75 -24.59 0.07 -8.67
C ILE A 75 -25.55 1.22 -8.34
N GLU A 76 -26.36 1.66 -9.31
CA GLU A 76 -27.40 2.67 -9.10
C GLU A 76 -28.47 2.20 -8.09
N GLU A 77 -28.68 0.89 -7.94
CA GLU A 77 -29.69 0.32 -7.06
C GLU A 77 -29.26 0.16 -5.60
N VAL A 78 -27.97 0.38 -5.28
CA VAL A 78 -27.45 0.24 -3.92
C VAL A 78 -27.38 1.57 -3.19
N GLU A 79 -27.43 1.52 -1.86
CA GLU A 79 -27.36 2.67 -0.97
C GLU A 79 -25.91 2.93 -0.52
N ALA A 80 -25.14 1.85 -0.34
CA ALA A 80 -23.74 1.90 0.09
C ALA A 80 -22.87 0.88 -0.64
N ILE A 81 -21.58 1.17 -0.70
CA ILE A 81 -20.57 0.37 -1.39
C ILE A 81 -19.43 0.08 -0.40
N VAL A 82 -19.27 -1.17 0.02
CA VAL A 82 -18.08 -1.62 0.75
C VAL A 82 -16.94 -1.78 -0.25
N VAL A 83 -15.94 -0.92 -0.14
CA VAL A 83 -14.82 -0.85 -1.07
C VAL A 83 -13.62 -1.62 -0.50
N LEU A 84 -13.29 -2.78 -1.08
CA LEU A 84 -12.11 -3.56 -0.69
C LEU A 84 -10.84 -3.02 -1.36
N SER A 85 -10.39 -1.86 -0.92
CA SER A 85 -9.18 -1.19 -1.43
C SER A 85 -8.51 -0.32 -0.37
N CYS A 86 -7.36 0.26 -0.69
CA CYS A 86 -6.74 1.28 0.16
C CYS A 86 -7.55 2.60 0.14
N GLY A 87 -7.25 3.53 1.06
CA GLY A 87 -8.00 4.78 1.21
C GLY A 87 -8.09 5.65 -0.05
N ILE A 88 -7.14 5.55 -0.98
CA ILE A 88 -7.22 6.25 -2.28
C ILE A 88 -8.42 5.72 -3.08
N GLY A 89 -8.57 4.40 -3.18
CA GLY A 89 -9.66 3.80 -3.96
C GLY A 89 -11.03 4.07 -3.35
N VAL A 90 -11.13 4.09 -2.02
CA VAL A 90 -12.38 4.47 -1.32
C VAL A 90 -12.78 5.90 -1.68
N GLN A 91 -11.84 6.85 -1.62
CA GLN A 91 -12.10 8.25 -1.97
C GLN A 91 -12.43 8.43 -3.44
N THR A 92 -11.75 7.73 -4.35
CA THR A 92 -12.08 7.78 -5.79
C THR A 92 -13.49 7.26 -6.06
N VAL A 93 -13.94 6.20 -5.38
CA VAL A 93 -15.33 5.72 -5.52
C VAL A 93 -16.32 6.77 -5.00
N ALA A 94 -16.05 7.38 -3.84
CA ALA A 94 -16.89 8.44 -3.28
C ALA A 94 -16.97 9.68 -4.19
N GLU A 95 -15.88 10.04 -4.88
CA GLU A 95 -15.84 11.16 -5.81
C GLU A 95 -16.60 10.87 -7.11
N VAL A 96 -16.48 9.65 -7.64
CA VAL A 96 -17.13 9.26 -8.90
C VAL A 96 -18.63 8.99 -8.72
N LEU A 97 -19.06 8.52 -7.55
CA LEU A 97 -20.45 8.21 -7.21
C LEU A 97 -20.87 9.02 -5.97
N PRO A 98 -21.02 10.36 -6.08
CA PRO A 98 -21.26 11.24 -4.95
C PRO A 98 -22.60 10.98 -4.22
N GLU A 99 -23.56 10.34 -4.89
CA GLU A 99 -24.85 9.93 -4.33
C GLU A 99 -24.79 8.63 -3.52
N LYS A 100 -23.66 7.92 -3.51
CA LYS A 100 -23.47 6.63 -2.82
C LYS A 100 -22.53 6.76 -1.63
N VAL A 101 -22.78 5.99 -0.58
CA VAL A 101 -21.86 5.93 0.57
C VAL A 101 -20.73 4.94 0.29
N ALA A 102 -19.51 5.44 0.10
CA ALA A 102 -18.32 4.59 -0.04
C ALA A 102 -17.75 4.23 1.34
N ILE A 103 -17.87 2.96 1.72
CA ILE A 103 -17.44 2.42 3.01
C ILE A 103 -16.06 1.78 2.85
N PRO A 104 -15.04 2.16 3.65
CA PRO A 104 -13.75 1.47 3.63
C PRO A 104 -13.90 0.06 4.16
N GLY A 105 -13.67 -0.96 3.32
CA GLY A 105 -13.67 -2.35 3.78
C GLY A 105 -12.32 -2.85 4.32
N LEU A 106 -11.24 -2.09 4.04
CA LEU A 106 -9.87 -2.42 4.44
C LEU A 106 -9.20 -1.24 5.16
N ASP A 107 -8.30 -1.56 6.08
CA ASP A 107 -7.35 -0.62 6.64
C ASP A 107 -6.10 -0.53 5.74
N THR A 108 -5.58 0.68 5.56
CA THR A 108 -4.36 0.95 4.78
C THR A 108 -3.16 1.09 5.70
N PHE A 109 -2.10 0.32 5.45
CA PHE A 109 -0.91 0.32 6.29
C PHE A 109 0.26 1.08 5.63
N PHE A 110 1.03 0.43 4.76
CA PHE A 110 2.29 0.99 4.24
C PHE A 110 2.61 0.49 2.83
N MET A 111 3.61 1.09 2.18
CA MET A 111 4.10 0.62 0.89
C MET A 111 5.12 -0.49 1.07
N GLY A 112 4.68 -1.73 0.84
CA GLY A 112 5.46 -2.92 1.16
C GLY A 112 5.43 -3.99 0.08
N ARG A 113 5.78 -5.19 0.52
CA ARG A 113 5.52 -6.47 -0.17
C ARG A 113 5.43 -7.60 0.86
N ARG A 114 4.86 -8.74 0.46
CA ARG A 114 4.82 -9.95 1.29
C ARG A 114 6.18 -10.65 1.23
N GLU A 115 6.68 -11.07 2.39
CA GLU A 115 7.81 -11.99 2.55
C GLU A 115 7.38 -13.08 3.53
N ASP A 116 7.28 -14.31 3.04
CA ASP A 116 6.76 -15.46 3.78
C ASP A 116 5.41 -15.13 4.46
N ASN A 117 5.42 -15.08 5.80
CA ASN A 117 4.27 -14.83 6.65
C ASN A 117 4.13 -13.36 7.09
N PHE A 118 4.99 -12.46 6.59
CA PHE A 118 5.01 -11.05 6.99
C PHE A 118 4.79 -10.12 5.81
N PHE A 119 4.23 -8.95 6.08
CA PHE A 119 4.33 -7.81 5.19
C PHE A 119 5.45 -6.91 5.67
N ILE A 120 6.37 -6.59 4.77
CA ILE A 120 7.54 -5.77 5.10
C ILE A 120 7.43 -4.46 4.33
N GLU A 121 7.68 -3.35 5.02
CA GLU A 121 7.77 -2.04 4.40
C GLU A 121 9.03 -1.94 3.53
N TYR A 122 8.87 -1.47 2.30
CA TYR A 122 9.95 -1.35 1.33
C TYR A 122 10.17 0.09 0.88
N CYS A 123 9.17 0.95 1.03
CA CYS A 123 9.23 2.35 0.62
C CYS A 123 8.47 3.23 1.60
N LEU A 124 9.08 4.34 2.02
CA LEU A 124 8.42 5.35 2.84
C LEU A 124 7.70 6.41 1.98
N GLY A 125 7.99 6.51 0.68
CA GLY A 125 7.46 7.60 -0.16
C GLY A 125 8.12 8.95 0.10
N CYS A 126 9.38 8.96 0.53
CA CYS A 126 10.11 10.17 0.97
C CYS A 126 10.39 11.25 -0.11
N GLY A 127 9.89 11.11 -1.34
CA GLY A 127 10.07 12.11 -2.42
C GLY A 127 11.51 12.34 -2.94
N SER A 128 12.51 11.64 -2.39
CA SER A 128 13.93 11.78 -2.75
C SER A 128 14.60 10.40 -2.82
N CYS A 129 14.38 9.66 -3.91
CA CYS A 129 14.83 8.28 -4.03
C CYS A 129 16.36 8.18 -4.16
N ILE A 130 16.99 7.28 -3.39
CA ILE A 130 18.44 7.03 -3.40
C ILE A 130 18.80 5.57 -3.69
N LEU A 131 17.84 4.76 -4.15
CA LEU A 131 18.06 3.31 -4.30
C LEU A 131 19.18 2.98 -5.29
N HIS A 132 19.50 3.88 -6.22
CA HIS A 132 20.61 3.73 -7.15
C HIS A 132 21.99 3.73 -6.45
N THR A 133 22.14 4.40 -5.30
CA THR A 133 23.40 4.40 -4.53
C THR A 133 23.49 3.24 -3.55
N THR A 134 22.36 2.65 -3.15
CA THR A 134 22.29 1.59 -2.13
C THR A 134 22.02 0.20 -2.71
N GLY A 135 22.28 0.00 -4.00
CA GLY A 135 22.10 -1.30 -4.66
C GLY A 135 20.65 -1.78 -4.72
N GLY A 136 19.68 -0.87 -4.66
CA GLY A 136 18.25 -1.19 -4.70
C GLY A 136 17.60 -1.44 -3.33
N ILE A 137 18.34 -1.31 -2.23
CA ILE A 137 17.82 -1.56 -0.87
C ILE A 137 17.60 -0.22 -0.17
N CYS A 138 16.38 0.05 0.29
CA CYS A 138 16.04 1.31 0.95
C CYS A 138 16.62 1.38 2.36
N PRO A 139 17.61 2.24 2.67
CA PRO A 139 18.19 2.31 4.00
C PRO A 139 17.26 2.98 5.02
N ILE A 140 16.20 3.65 4.56
CA ILE A 140 15.19 4.27 5.42
C ILE A 140 14.13 3.24 5.80
N ALA A 141 13.39 2.70 4.82
CA ALA A 141 12.30 1.77 5.08
C ALA A 141 12.78 0.41 5.63
N ARG A 142 13.96 -0.07 5.19
CA ARG A 142 14.47 -1.40 5.61
C ARG A 142 15.29 -1.36 6.89
N CYS A 143 15.74 -0.19 7.35
CA CYS A 143 16.45 -0.05 8.61
C CYS A 143 15.48 0.44 9.69
N PRO A 144 15.36 -0.25 10.84
CA PRO A 144 14.50 0.22 11.94
C PRO A 144 14.93 1.58 12.51
N LYS A 145 16.18 1.99 12.28
CA LYS A 145 16.70 3.31 12.66
C LYS A 145 16.58 4.36 11.55
N SER A 146 16.07 4.01 10.37
CA SER A 146 15.93 4.89 9.22
C SER A 146 17.20 5.66 8.81
N MET A 147 18.39 5.11 9.07
CA MET A 147 19.65 5.83 8.87
C MET A 147 20.06 5.87 7.41
N LEU A 148 20.36 7.08 6.94
CA LEU A 148 20.89 7.35 5.59
C LEU A 148 22.35 6.96 5.40
N ASN A 149 23.11 6.92 6.49
CA ASN A 149 24.53 6.56 6.52
C ASN A 149 24.70 5.45 7.55
N GLY A 150 25.29 4.34 7.14
CA GLY A 150 25.60 3.21 8.02
C GLY A 150 26.90 2.52 7.58
N PRO A 151 27.28 1.42 8.25
CA PRO A 151 26.58 0.77 9.36
C PRO A 151 26.65 1.56 10.68
N CYS A 152 25.74 1.29 11.62
CA CYS A 152 25.69 1.92 12.95
C CYS A 152 26.45 1.19 14.06
N GLY A 153 27.19 0.12 13.73
CA GLY A 153 27.81 -0.77 14.72
C GLY A 153 26.85 -1.80 15.33
N GLY A 154 25.54 -1.56 15.34
CA GLY A 154 24.51 -2.47 15.87
C GLY A 154 24.18 -3.68 14.98
N VAL A 155 25.20 -4.46 14.61
CA VAL A 155 25.08 -5.68 13.79
C VAL A 155 25.66 -6.87 14.53
N TYR A 156 24.90 -7.98 14.58
CA TYR A 156 25.35 -9.25 15.13
C TYR A 156 25.12 -10.37 14.11
N ASN A 157 26.19 -11.03 13.65
CA ASN A 157 26.13 -12.09 12.62
C ASN A 157 25.30 -11.70 11.37
N GLY A 158 25.38 -10.44 10.93
CA GLY A 158 24.62 -9.92 9.80
C GLY A 158 23.17 -9.50 10.10
N LYS A 159 22.69 -9.75 11.32
CA LYS A 159 21.35 -9.39 11.81
C LYS A 159 21.35 -8.05 12.53
N CYS A 160 20.19 -7.41 12.62
CA CYS A 160 20.01 -6.13 13.30
C CYS A 160 19.96 -6.30 14.82
N GLU A 161 20.53 -5.37 15.59
CA GLU A 161 20.46 -5.42 17.06
C GLU A 161 19.05 -5.26 17.64
N THR A 162 18.17 -4.53 16.96
CA THR A 162 16.80 -4.27 17.45
C THR A 162 15.89 -5.47 17.22
N ASP A 163 16.27 -6.39 16.34
CA ASP A 163 15.52 -7.58 15.96
C ASP A 163 16.47 -8.58 15.30
N ARG A 164 16.84 -9.63 16.06
CA ARG A 164 17.81 -10.64 15.62
C ARG A 164 17.28 -11.57 14.52
N THR A 165 15.98 -11.53 14.21
CA THR A 165 15.42 -12.28 13.07
C THR A 165 15.64 -11.55 11.74
N ARG A 166 15.77 -10.22 11.80
CA ARG A 166 15.89 -9.33 10.65
C ARG A 166 17.33 -9.15 10.17
N ASP A 167 17.53 -9.26 8.86
CA ASP A 167 18.82 -8.89 8.24
C ASP A 167 19.08 -7.39 8.36
N CYS A 168 20.32 -7.02 8.68
CA CYS A 168 20.72 -5.63 8.70
C CYS A 168 20.68 -5.04 7.28
N ALA A 169 19.91 -3.97 7.07
CA ALA A 169 19.80 -3.29 5.78
C ALA A 169 21.17 -2.90 5.20
N TRP A 170 22.09 -2.41 6.03
CA TRP A 170 23.44 -2.01 5.59
C TRP A 170 24.35 -3.19 5.24
N MET A 171 24.15 -4.36 5.87
CA MET A 171 24.82 -5.59 5.45
C MET A 171 24.32 -6.08 4.10
N LEU A 172 23.00 -5.98 3.86
CA LEU A 172 22.41 -6.30 2.55
C LEU A 172 22.92 -5.34 1.46
N ILE A 173 22.98 -4.03 1.75
CA ILE A 173 23.52 -3.00 0.84
C ILE A 173 24.98 -3.31 0.50
N TYR A 174 25.82 -3.57 1.51
CA TYR A 174 27.22 -3.91 1.30
C TYR A 174 27.38 -5.13 0.40
N ARG A 175 26.69 -6.24 0.69
CA ARG A 175 26.76 -7.47 -0.11
C ARG A 175 26.35 -7.22 -1.57
N LYS A 176 25.28 -6.44 -1.78
CA LYS A 176 24.77 -6.12 -3.12
C LYS A 176 25.71 -5.20 -3.92
N LEU A 177 26.31 -4.22 -3.28
CA LEU A 177 27.30 -3.33 -3.92
C LEU A 177 28.62 -4.07 -4.19
N SER A 178 29.04 -4.97 -3.28
CA SER A 178 30.19 -5.85 -3.49
C SER A 178 29.99 -6.76 -4.69
N SER A 179 28.82 -7.39 -4.82
CA SER A 179 28.53 -8.28 -5.95
C SER A 179 28.43 -7.56 -7.30
N THR A 180 28.38 -6.22 -7.31
CA THR A 180 28.28 -5.41 -8.54
C THR A 180 29.52 -4.55 -8.77
N GLY A 181 30.56 -4.68 -7.94
CA GLY A 181 31.78 -3.87 -8.05
C GLY A 181 31.60 -2.39 -7.72
N LYS A 182 30.51 -2.00 -7.05
CA LYS A 182 30.12 -0.60 -6.79
C LYS A 182 30.36 -0.14 -5.35
N LEU A 183 31.23 -0.80 -4.60
CA LEU A 183 31.52 -0.46 -3.20
C LEU A 183 32.03 0.98 -3.00
N GLY A 184 32.65 1.58 -4.02
CA GLY A 184 33.11 2.98 -3.95
C GLY A 184 31.99 3.96 -3.59
N GLY A 185 30.74 3.69 -3.98
CA GLY A 185 29.58 4.52 -3.66
C GLY A 185 29.22 4.58 -2.17
N MET A 186 29.72 3.65 -1.33
CA MET A 186 29.48 3.65 0.12
C MET A 186 30.37 4.61 0.90
N ARG A 187 31.44 5.17 0.28
CA ARG A 187 32.40 6.03 0.97
C ARG A 187 31.89 7.46 1.20
N GLY A 188 30.89 7.87 0.43
CA GLY A 188 30.30 9.21 0.54
C GLY A 188 29.32 9.31 1.70
N ILE A 189 29.26 10.49 2.32
CA ILE A 189 28.20 10.83 3.28
C ILE A 189 26.99 11.31 2.49
N ALA A 190 25.87 10.63 2.64
CA ALA A 190 24.61 11.05 2.05
C ALA A 190 24.14 12.35 2.72
N ALA A 191 23.76 13.33 1.89
CA ALA A 191 23.13 14.56 2.36
C ALA A 191 21.81 14.26 3.11
N PRO A 192 21.42 15.11 4.07
CA PRO A 192 20.12 14.99 4.73
C PRO A 192 18.98 14.96 3.70
N LYS A 193 17.97 14.10 3.92
CA LYS A 193 16.78 14.10 3.07
C LYS A 193 15.88 15.28 3.36
N ASN A 194 15.42 15.92 2.30
CA ASN A 194 14.37 16.93 2.38
C ASN A 194 12.99 16.25 2.42
N PHE A 195 12.47 16.04 3.63
CA PHE A 195 11.14 15.45 3.84
C PHE A 195 9.97 16.40 3.56
N ILE A 196 10.21 17.69 3.29
CA ILE A 196 9.16 18.61 2.80
C ILE A 196 8.57 18.09 1.49
N LYS A 197 9.39 17.42 0.66
CA LYS A 197 8.92 16.77 -0.58
C LYS A 197 7.98 15.59 -0.35
N ALA A 198 8.00 15.00 0.85
CA ALA A 198 7.21 13.82 1.22
C ALA A 198 5.96 14.19 2.03
N ALA A 199 6.12 15.10 2.99
CA ALA A 199 5.06 15.52 3.90
C ALA A 199 4.21 16.59 3.24
N HIS A 200 2.90 16.32 3.11
CA HIS A 200 1.90 17.33 2.76
C HIS A 200 2.17 18.09 1.44
N THR A 201 2.86 17.50 0.47
CA THR A 201 2.99 18.10 -0.87
C THR A 201 1.61 18.39 -1.47
N ARG A 202 0.59 17.57 -1.12
CA ARG A 202 -0.83 17.57 -1.54
C ARG A 202 -1.06 17.49 -3.06
N LYS A 203 -0.24 18.16 -3.87
CA LYS A 203 -0.23 18.17 -5.31
C LYS A 203 1.23 18.16 -5.80
N LEU A 204 1.56 17.28 -6.73
CA LEU A 204 2.81 17.29 -7.47
C LEU A 204 2.45 17.56 -8.93
N ALA A 205 2.97 18.65 -9.52
CA ALA A 205 2.72 18.96 -10.91
C ALA A 205 3.34 17.87 -11.80
N VAL A 206 2.59 17.45 -12.82
CA VAL A 206 3.14 16.67 -13.91
C VAL A 206 3.69 17.68 -14.90
N GLU A 207 5.01 17.75 -15.04
CA GLU A 207 5.61 18.50 -16.15
C GLU A 207 5.07 17.88 -17.46
N GLU A 208 4.59 18.72 -18.37
CA GLU A 208 4.10 18.26 -19.67
C GLU A 208 5.19 17.38 -20.30
N ARG A 209 4.82 16.14 -20.63
CA ARG A 209 5.70 15.27 -21.37
C ARG A 209 5.85 15.90 -22.76
N ALA A 210 7.00 16.50 -23.04
CA ALA A 210 7.41 16.90 -24.39
C ALA A 210 7.46 15.67 -25.31
#